data_AF-A0A257EVT0-F1
#
_entry.id   AF-A0A257EVT0-F1
#
_cell.length_a   1.000
_cell.length_b   1.000
_cell.length_c   1.000
_cell.angle_alpha   90.00
_cell.angle_beta   90.00
_cell.angle_gamma   90.00
#
_symmetry.space_group_name_H-M   'P 1'
#
loop_
_entity.id
_entity.type
_entity.pdbx_description
1 polymer ?
#
loop_
_entity_poly.entity_id
_entity_poly.type
_entity_poly.pdbx_seq_one_letter_code
_entity_poly.pdbx_strand_id
1 'polypeptide(L)'
;MLDRLIRTALIAALIAATLGRAELGADTQASVVFTPAFGVALLPAALVAWFGSGRFGSSRPLDVMLAALSVLAAAAVALLVTGAVLGNRDFLLAGVTQPLALGSLLAAFGLTQLLAWRQARPRSSRRG
;
A
#
# COMPACT_ATOMS: atom_id res chain seq x y z
N MET A 1 -4.27 -8.04 -17.01
CA MET A 1 -4.72 -6.72 -16.50
C MET A 1 -5.37 -6.83 -15.13
N LEU A 2 -6.28 -7.79 -14.91
CA LEU A 2 -6.93 -8.02 -13.60
C LEU A 2 -5.94 -8.20 -12.45
N ASP A 3 -4.87 -9.00 -12.62
CA ASP A 3 -3.84 -9.19 -11.58
C ASP A 3 -3.14 -7.89 -11.17
N ARG A 4 -2.88 -7.00 -12.14
CA ARG A 4 -2.28 -5.68 -11.90
C ARG A 4 -3.22 -4.79 -11.10
N LEU A 5 -4.50 -4.81 -11.42
CA LEU A 5 -5.55 -4.06 -10.72
C LEU A 5 -5.67 -4.55 -9.27
N ILE A 6 -5.72 -5.87 -9.03
CA ILE A 6 -5.77 -6.44 -7.68
C ILE A 6 -4.56 -6.01 -6.84
N ARG A 7 -3.34 -6.12 -7.40
CA ARG A 7 -2.12 -5.69 -6.70
C ARG A 7 -2.15 -4.19 -6.39
N THR A 8 -2.59 -3.38 -7.34
CA THR A 8 -2.71 -1.93 -7.17
C THR A 8 -3.71 -1.59 -6.07
N ALA A 9 -4.89 -2.22 -6.09
CA ALA A 9 -5.92 -2.03 -5.06
C ALA A 9 -5.43 -2.46 -3.68
N LEU A 10 -4.70 -3.58 -3.59
CA LEU A 10 -4.13 -4.07 -2.34
C LEU A 10 -3.09 -3.09 -1.76
N ILE A 11 -2.14 -2.63 -2.58
CA ILE A 11 -1.15 -1.64 -2.16
C ILE A 11 -1.85 -0.35 -1.70
N ALA A 12 -2.79 0.16 -2.50
CA ALA A 12 -3.50 1.40 -2.22
C ALA A 12 -4.30 1.32 -0.92
N ALA A 13 -5.05 0.23 -0.71
CA ALA A 13 -5.84 0.02 0.49
C ALA A 13 -4.97 -0.09 1.75
N LEU A 14 -3.83 -0.78 1.66
CA LEU A 14 -2.93 -0.93 2.80
C LEU A 14 -2.20 0.37 3.14
N ILE A 15 -1.81 1.17 2.13
CA ILE A 15 -1.27 2.52 2.35
C ILE A 15 -2.34 3.45 2.92
N ALA A 16 -3.56 3.43 2.40
CA ALA A 16 -4.65 4.23 2.94
C ALA A 16 -4.96 3.84 4.39
N ALA A 17 -4.91 2.55 4.71
CA ALA A 17 -5.05 2.05 6.08
C ALA A 17 -3.90 2.51 6.99
N THR A 18 -2.66 2.58 6.49
CA THR A 18 -1.52 3.17 7.20
C THR A 18 -1.85 4.61 7.65
N LEU A 19 -2.38 5.42 6.74
CA LEU A 19 -2.70 6.82 7.03
C LEU A 19 -3.93 6.96 7.92
N GLY A 20 -4.98 6.16 7.71
CA GLY A 20 -6.12 6.13 8.63
C GLY A 20 -5.73 5.68 10.04
N ARG A 21 -4.75 4.78 10.17
CA ARG A 21 -4.19 4.39 11.47
C ARG A 21 -3.41 5.54 12.12
N ALA A 22 -2.67 6.30 11.32
CA ALA A 22 -1.97 7.51 11.77
C ALA A 22 -2.95 8.53 12.36
N GLU A 23 -4.12 8.70 11.75
CA GLU A 23 -5.21 9.55 12.24
C GLU A 23 -5.77 9.08 13.58
N LEU A 24 -6.05 7.79 13.70
CA LEU A 24 -6.69 7.19 14.90
C LEU A 24 -5.73 6.95 16.06
N GLY A 25 -4.42 7.09 15.86
CA GLY A 25 -3.42 6.91 16.91
C GLY A 25 -3.45 5.51 17.54
N ALA A 26 -3.66 5.44 18.86
CA ALA A 26 -3.69 4.19 19.62
C ALA A 26 -5.08 3.51 19.69
N ASP A 27 -6.15 4.14 19.19
CA ASP A 27 -7.51 3.59 19.25
C ASP A 27 -7.73 2.44 18.26
N THR A 28 -7.45 1.21 18.67
CA THR A 28 -7.58 0.02 17.83
C THR A 28 -9.02 -0.44 17.60
N GLN A 29 -10.00 0.15 18.28
CA GLN A 29 -11.42 -0.21 18.13
C GLN A 29 -12.06 0.56 16.96
N ALA A 30 -11.54 1.74 16.64
CA ALA A 30 -11.99 2.53 15.51
C ALA A 30 -11.53 1.92 14.16
N SER A 31 -12.45 1.85 13.21
CA SER A 31 -12.16 1.38 11.85
C SER A 31 -11.49 2.47 11.01
N VAL A 32 -10.31 2.17 10.48
CA VAL A 32 -9.53 3.06 9.60
C VAL A 32 -10.29 3.45 8.32
N VAL A 33 -11.24 2.64 7.87
CA VAL A 33 -11.95 2.87 6.59
C VAL A 33 -12.87 4.09 6.64
N PHE A 34 -13.32 4.48 7.83
CA PHE A 34 -14.18 5.65 8.04
C PHE A 34 -13.39 6.93 8.29
N THR A 35 -12.06 6.89 8.24
CA THR A 35 -11.22 8.06 8.47
C THR A 35 -11.13 8.92 7.20
N PRO A 36 -11.19 10.27 7.33
CA PRO A 36 -10.85 11.19 6.27
C PRO A 36 -9.51 10.88 5.60
N ALA A 37 -8.49 10.54 6.38
CA ALA A 37 -7.16 10.21 5.86
C ALA A 37 -7.18 9.00 4.93
N PHE A 38 -7.97 7.96 5.25
CA PHE A 38 -8.13 6.80 4.37
C PHE A 38 -8.72 7.19 3.01
N GLY A 39 -9.80 7.98 3.02
CA GLY A 39 -10.48 8.42 1.80
C GLY A 39 -9.58 9.25 0.88
N VAL A 40 -8.84 10.21 1.46
CA VAL A 40 -7.94 11.08 0.71
C VAL A 40 -6.71 10.33 0.19
N ALA A 41 -6.17 9.39 0.97
CA ALA A 41 -4.96 8.65 0.64
C ALA A 41 -5.14 7.63 -0.49
N LEU A 42 -6.37 7.10 -0.66
CA LEU A 42 -6.63 5.95 -1.51
C LEU A 42 -6.27 6.20 -2.98
N LEU A 43 -6.71 7.33 -3.54
CA LEU A 43 -6.49 7.67 -4.96
C LEU A 43 -5.00 7.95 -5.27
N PRO A 44 -4.30 8.83 -4.52
CA PRO A 44 -2.87 9.05 -4.73
C PRO A 44 -2.05 7.76 -4.60
N ALA A 45 -2.36 6.93 -3.59
CA ALA A 45 -1.69 5.65 -3.42
C ALA A 45 -1.94 4.71 -4.60
N ALA A 46 -3.18 4.61 -5.09
CA ALA A 46 -3.54 3.79 -6.24
C ALA A 46 -2.84 4.24 -7.53
N LEU A 47 -2.78 5.55 -7.78
CA LEU A 47 -2.12 6.11 -8.96
C LEU A 47 -0.64 5.74 -9.00
N VAL A 48 0.07 5.91 -7.90
CA VAL A 48 1.51 5.58 -7.83
C VAL A 48 1.74 4.08 -7.85
N ALA A 49 0.94 3.32 -7.09
CA ALA A 49 1.02 1.86 -7.04
C ALA A 49 0.77 1.21 -8.41
N TRP A 50 -0.07 1.82 -9.25
CA TRP A 50 -0.34 1.31 -10.60
C TRP A 50 0.95 1.18 -11.44
N PHE A 51 1.87 2.14 -11.33
CA PHE A 51 3.14 2.11 -12.07
C PHE A 51 4.13 1.08 -11.51
N GLY A 52 4.07 0.78 -10.21
CA GLY A 52 4.93 -0.19 -9.54
C GLY A 52 4.44 -1.64 -9.59
N SER A 53 3.13 -1.84 -9.61
CA SER A 53 2.46 -3.15 -9.45
C SER A 53 2.90 -4.25 -10.43
N GLY A 54 3.39 -3.86 -11.62
CA GLY A 54 3.88 -4.79 -12.64
C GLY A 54 5.22 -5.46 -12.31
N ARG A 55 6.00 -4.90 -11.37
CA ARG A 55 7.31 -5.44 -10.98
C ARG A 55 7.24 -6.52 -9.91
N PHE A 56 6.09 -6.62 -9.23
CA PHE A 56 5.88 -7.62 -8.18
C PHE A 56 5.86 -9.05 -8.72
N GLY A 57 6.41 -9.96 -7.94
CA GLY A 57 6.51 -11.38 -8.28
C GLY A 57 7.73 -11.76 -9.11
N SER A 58 8.59 -10.80 -9.49
CA SER A 58 9.89 -11.08 -10.09
C SER A 58 10.84 -11.74 -9.09
N SER A 59 11.72 -12.61 -9.59
CA SER A 59 12.84 -13.19 -8.84
C SER A 59 14.11 -12.33 -8.94
N ARG A 60 14.12 -11.30 -9.79
CA ARG A 60 15.29 -10.44 -9.97
C ARG A 60 15.39 -9.44 -8.81
N PRO A 61 16.56 -9.31 -8.16
CA PRO A 61 16.72 -8.43 -6.99
C PRO A 61 16.42 -6.96 -7.32
N LEU A 62 16.78 -6.51 -8.53
CA LEU A 62 16.48 -5.16 -9.00
C LEU A 62 14.96 -4.88 -9.08
N ASP A 63 14.17 -5.84 -9.57
CA ASP A 63 12.72 -5.67 -9.65
C ASP A 63 12.05 -5.67 -8.27
N VAL A 64 12.56 -6.49 -7.34
CA VAL A 64 12.12 -6.51 -5.95
C VAL A 64 12.42 -5.18 -5.26
N MET A 65 13.61 -4.63 -5.48
CA MET A 65 13.98 -3.30 -4.97
C MET A 65 13.07 -2.21 -5.55
N LEU A 66 12.84 -2.21 -6.86
CA LEU A 66 11.94 -1.25 -7.50
C LEU A 66 10.47 -1.40 -7.05
N ALA A 67 10.03 -2.62 -6.75
CA ALA A 67 8.71 -2.86 -6.17
C ALA A 67 8.61 -2.25 -4.76
N ALA A 68 9.62 -2.46 -3.90
CA ALA A 68 9.67 -1.84 -2.57
C ALA A 68 9.68 -0.30 -2.66
N LEU A 69 10.50 0.26 -3.54
CA LEU A 69 10.54 1.71 -3.80
C LEU A 69 9.19 2.25 -4.29
N SER A 70 8.44 1.47 -5.07
CA SER A 70 7.11 1.89 -5.51
C SER A 70 6.08 1.97 -4.39
N VAL A 71 6.16 1.09 -3.38
CA VAL A 71 5.32 1.16 -2.17
C VAL A 71 5.70 2.39 -1.35
N LEU A 72 7.00 2.63 -1.16
CA LEU A 72 7.49 3.81 -0.44
C LEU A 72 7.09 5.11 -1.14
N ALA A 73 7.22 5.17 -2.46
CA ALA A 73 6.79 6.32 -3.25
C ALA A 73 5.28 6.54 -3.15
N ALA A 74 4.48 5.48 -3.23
CA ALA A 74 3.03 5.57 -3.09
C ALA A 74 2.62 6.05 -1.69
N ALA A 75 3.31 5.58 -0.64
CA ALA A 75 3.09 6.01 0.72
C ALA A 75 3.48 7.48 0.92
N ALA A 76 4.64 7.90 0.40
CA ALA A 76 5.10 9.28 0.48
C ALA A 76 4.15 10.25 -0.23
N VAL A 77 3.69 9.91 -1.44
CA VAL A 77 2.73 10.73 -2.18
C VAL A 77 1.38 10.79 -1.47
N ALA A 78 0.87 9.66 -0.98
CA ALA A 78 -0.37 9.64 -0.22
C ALA A 78 -0.26 10.50 1.05
N LEU A 79 0.85 10.43 1.77
CA LEU A 79 1.13 11.21 2.97
C LEU A 79 1.17 12.71 2.67
N LEU A 80 1.85 13.12 1.61
CA LEU A 80 1.92 14.52 1.18
C LEU A 80 0.55 15.06 0.78
N VAL A 81 -0.21 14.31 -0.03
CA VAL A 81 -1.55 14.73 -0.47
C VAL A 81 -2.50 14.81 0.72
N THR A 82 -2.52 13.80 1.58
CA THR A 82 -3.38 13.78 2.77
C THR A 82 -3.05 14.93 3.73
N GLY A 83 -1.76 15.17 4.00
CA GLY A 83 -1.34 16.31 4.82
C GLY A 83 -1.72 17.66 4.21
N ALA A 84 -1.62 17.82 2.89
CA ALA A 84 -2.02 19.03 2.19
C ALA A 84 -3.55 19.25 2.19
N VAL A 85 -4.33 18.20 1.93
CA VAL A 85 -5.80 18.26 1.85
C VAL A 85 -6.44 18.42 3.22
N LEU A 86 -5.93 17.74 4.25
CA LEU A 86 -6.45 17.85 5.62
C LEU A 86 -5.85 19.02 6.41
N GLY A 87 -4.88 19.74 5.83
CA GLY A 87 -4.23 20.89 6.46
C GLY A 87 -3.40 20.56 7.71
N ASN A 88 -3.01 19.29 7.88
CA ASN A 88 -2.36 18.80 9.09
C ASN A 88 -0.94 18.29 8.79
N ARG A 89 0.06 19.06 9.23
CA ARG A 89 1.49 18.75 9.03
C ARG A 89 1.97 17.62 9.94
N ASP A 90 1.30 17.37 11.06
CA ASP A 90 1.69 16.37 12.04
C ASP A 90 1.42 14.94 11.54
N PHE A 91 0.57 14.78 10.51
CA PHE A 91 0.38 13.50 9.82
C PHE A 91 1.68 12.93 9.25
N LEU A 92 2.57 13.81 8.77
CA LEU A 92 3.87 13.39 8.22
C LEU A 92 4.73 12.72 9.28
N LEU A 93 4.72 13.25 10.50
CA LEU A 93 5.46 12.71 11.64
C LEU A 93 4.76 11.49 12.24
N ALA A 94 3.44 11.55 12.41
CA ALA A 94 2.64 10.46 12.96
C ALA A 94 2.67 9.20 12.07
N GLY A 95 2.60 9.37 10.74
CA GLY A 95 2.64 8.25 9.79
C GLY A 95 3.98 7.49 9.76
N VAL A 96 5.09 8.15 10.10
CA VAL A 96 6.44 7.55 10.07
C VAL A 96 6.85 7.00 11.44
N THR A 97 6.31 7.55 12.54
CA THR A 97 6.70 7.18 13.91
C THR A 97 5.81 6.12 14.54
N GLN A 98 4.63 5.83 13.98
CA GLN A 98 3.73 4.83 14.53
C GLN A 98 4.09 3.40 14.06
N PRO A 99 4.35 2.45 14.98
CA PRO A 99 4.72 1.07 14.63
C PRO A 99 3.66 0.35 13.78
N LEU A 100 2.38 0.60 14.04
CA LEU A 100 1.26 0.01 13.29
C LEU A 100 1.18 0.56 11.86
N ALA A 101 1.55 1.82 11.67
CA ALA A 101 1.66 2.42 10.35
C ALA A 101 2.79 1.76 9.54
N LEU A 102 3.95 1.54 10.17
CA LEU A 102 5.06 0.81 9.52
C LEU A 102 4.70 -0.66 9.21
N GLY A 103 3.98 -1.33 10.11
CA GLY A 103 3.52 -2.70 9.90
C GLY A 103 2.61 -2.86 8.68
N SER A 104 1.71 -1.90 8.45
CA SER A 104 0.82 -1.91 7.27
C SER A 104 1.56 -1.63 5.96
N LEU A 105 2.62 -0.81 5.97
CA LEU A 105 3.51 -0.64 4.81
C LEU A 105 4.30 -1.90 4.48
N LEU A 106 4.85 -2.57 5.50
CA LEU A 106 5.53 -3.85 5.33
C LEU A 106 4.56 -4.92 4.79
N ALA A 107 3.32 -4.93 5.30
CA ALA A 107 2.27 -5.80 4.79
C ALA A 107 1.92 -5.48 3.33
N ALA A 108 1.85 -4.19 2.96
CA ALA A 108 1.60 -3.78 1.57
C ALA A 108 2.61 -4.37 0.60
N PHE A 109 3.89 -4.34 0.96
CA PHE A 109 4.93 -4.98 0.16
C PHE A 109 4.83 -6.52 0.21
N GLY A 110 4.85 -7.10 1.41
CA GLY A 110 4.95 -8.55 1.61
C GLY A 110 3.75 -9.31 1.06
N LEU A 111 2.52 -8.85 1.33
CA LEU A 111 1.31 -9.49 0.82
C LEU A 111 1.19 -9.37 -0.69
N THR A 112 1.54 -8.22 -1.26
CA THR A 112 1.49 -8.03 -2.72
C THR A 112 2.54 -8.89 -3.42
N GLN A 113 3.74 -9.03 -2.83
CA GLN A 113 4.78 -9.91 -3.36
C GLN A 113 4.37 -11.38 -3.27
N LEU A 114 3.79 -11.81 -2.14
CA LEU A 114 3.26 -13.16 -1.96
C LEU A 114 2.14 -13.46 -2.96
N LEU A 115 1.19 -12.53 -3.12
CA LEU A 115 0.10 -12.65 -4.08
C LEU A 115 0.64 -12.77 -5.51
N ALA A 116 1.62 -11.93 -5.86
CA ALA A 116 2.23 -11.94 -7.17
C ALA A 116 2.94 -13.27 -7.47
N TRP A 117 3.64 -13.85 -6.50
CA TRP A 117 4.22 -15.19 -6.63
C TRP A 117 3.16 -16.28 -6.77
N ARG A 118 2.05 -16.20 -6.03
CA ARG A 118 0.95 -17.16 -6.17
C ARG A 118 0.31 -17.11 -7.55
N GLN A 119 0.14 -15.91 -8.11
CA GLN A 119 -0.39 -15.71 -9.46
C GLN A 119 0.58 -16.19 -10.57
N ALA A 120 1.89 -16.15 -10.32
CA ALA A 120 2.91 -16.59 -11.27
C ALA A 120 3.09 -18.12 -11.34
N ARG A 121 2.56 -18.89 -10.38
CA ARG A 121 2.64 -20.36 -10.45
C ARG A 121 1.79 -20.87 -11.62
N PRO A 122 2.32 -21.78 -12.46
CA PRO A 122 1.53 -22.41 -13.50
C PRO A 122 0.29 -23.08 -12.89
N ARG A 123 -0.88 -22.86 -13.49
CA ARG A 123 -2.08 -23.66 -13.21
C ARG A 123 -1.87 -25.08 -13.75
N SER A 124 -1.01 -25.87 -13.13
CA SER A 124 -0.93 -27.31 -13.42
C SER A 124 -2.16 -28.00 -12.84
N SER A 125 -2.87 -28.78 -13.67
CA SER A 125 -3.97 -29.73 -13.35
C SER A 125 -5.43 -29.26 -13.34
N ARG A 126 -5.89 -28.53 -14.38
CA ARG A 126 -7.35 -28.46 -14.67
C ARG A 126 -7.75 -28.84 -16.09
N ARG A 127 -6.97 -29.71 -16.72
CA ARG A 127 -7.34 -30.48 -17.91
C ARG A 127 -6.69 -31.86 -17.77
N GLY A 128 -7.33 -32.69 -16.94
CA GLY A 128 -7.39 -34.13 -17.23
C GLY A 128 -8.42 -34.34 -18.32
#